data_AF-A0A075FGV7-F1
#
_entry.id   AF-A0A075FGV7-F1
#
_cell.length_a   1.000
_cell.length_b   1.000
_cell.length_c   1.000
_cell.angle_alpha   90.00
_cell.angle_beta   90.00
_cell.angle_gamma   90.00
#
_symmetry.space_group_name_H-M   'P 1'
#
loop_
_entity.id
_entity.type
_entity.pdbx_description
1 polymer ?
#
loop_
_entity_poly.entity_id
_entity_poly.type
_entity_poly.pdbx_seq_one_letter_code
_entity_poly.pdbx_strand_id
1 'polypeptide(L)' 'MKEVSARSLDYLVSFGERLSDDLVSFALQDLKKKSTALNGKEVGIVTDSNFGESRPLMDTTKIRISKTLGSLLSKK' A
#
# COMPACT_ATOMS: atom_id res chain seq x y z
N MET A 1 -21.13 19.57 14.43
CA MET A 1 -20.49 18.98 13.23
C MET A 1 -19.63 17.81 13.69
N LYS A 2 -19.72 16.65 13.04
CA LYS A 2 -18.85 15.50 13.33
C LYS A 2 -17.56 15.75 12.55
N GLU A 3 -16.55 16.32 13.21
CA GLU A 3 -15.27 16.63 12.55
C GLU A 3 -14.58 15.35 12.10
N VAL A 4 -14.15 15.32 10.84
CA VAL A 4 -13.34 14.24 10.29
C VAL A 4 -11.92 14.45 10.83
N SER A 5 -11.39 13.48 11.59
CA SER A 5 -9.99 13.53 12.02
C SER A 5 -9.05 13.43 10.82
N ALA A 6 -7.85 14.01 10.90
CA ALA A 6 -6.82 13.86 9.85
C ALA A 6 -6.58 12.38 9.48
N ARG A 7 -6.60 11.48 10.48
CA ARG A 7 -6.52 10.03 10.28
C ARG A 7 -7.67 9.46 9.45
N SER A 8 -8.90 9.92 9.74
CA SER A 8 -10.09 9.48 9.00
C SER A 8 -10.08 10.01 7.57
N LEU A 9 -9.57 11.22 7.37
CA LEU A 9 -9.38 11.80 6.04
C LEU A 9 -8.35 11.03 5.23
N ASP A 10 -7.17 10.74 5.77
CA ASP A 10 -6.15 9.92 5.11
C ASP A 10 -6.71 8.55 4.72
N TYR A 11 -7.46 7.91 5.64
CA TYR A 11 -8.10 6.64 5.35
C TYR A 11 -9.11 6.76 4.21
N LEU A 12 -9.91 7.83 4.17
CA LEU A 12 -10.87 8.09 3.10
C LEU A 12 -10.17 8.34 1.76
N VAL A 13 -9.13 9.17 1.73
CA VAL A 13 -8.36 9.48 0.52
C VAL A 13 -7.67 8.23 -0.02
N SER A 14 -7.15 7.35 0.86
CA SER A 14 -6.49 6.10 0.47
C SER A 14 -7.39 5.08 -0.25
N PHE A 15 -8.71 5.28 -0.30
CA PHE A 15 -9.59 4.38 -1.05
C PHE A 15 -9.32 4.42 -2.55
N GLY A 16 -8.95 5.58 -3.10
CA GLY A 16 -8.67 5.72 -4.53
C GLY A 16 -7.52 4.83 -4.98
N GLU A 17 -6.40 4.89 -4.25
CA GLU A 17 -5.21 4.08 -4.53
C GLU A 17 -5.50 2.58 -4.36
N ARG A 18 -6.10 2.18 -3.23
CA ARG A 18 -6.43 0.76 -2.96
C ARG A 18 -7.35 0.15 -4.02
N LEU A 19 -8.34 0.91 -4.48
CA LEU A 19 -9.20 0.46 -5.58
C LEU A 19 -8.40 0.38 -6.90
N SER A 20 -7.55 1.36 -7.18
CA SER A 20 -6.75 1.38 -8.39
C SER A 20 -5.76 0.21 -8.47
N ASP A 21 -5.14 -0.18 -7.35
CA ASP A 21 -4.22 -1.31 -7.25
C ASP A 21 -4.89 -2.60 -7.75
N ASP A 22 -6.11 -2.88 -7.26
CA ASP A 22 -6.89 -4.05 -7.62
C ASP A 22 -7.34 -4.00 -9.09
N LEU A 23 -7.87 -2.85 -9.55
CA LEU A 23 -8.33 -2.69 -10.93
C LEU A 23 -7.21 -2.91 -11.94
N VAL A 24 -6.05 -2.30 -11.71
CA VAL A 24 -4.88 -2.46 -12.59
C VAL A 24 -4.39 -3.91 -12.56
N SER A 25 -4.34 -4.54 -11.39
CA SER A 25 -3.93 -5.94 -11.28
C SER A 25 -4.88 -6.88 -12.02
N PHE A 26 -6.20 -6.69 -11.91
CA PHE A 26 -7.17 -7.48 -12.65
C PHE A 26 -7.07 -7.25 -14.16
N ALA A 27 -6.86 -6.01 -14.61
CA ALA A 27 -6.64 -5.74 -16.03
C ALA A 27 -5.40 -6.47 -16.58
N LEU A 28 -4.30 -6.51 -15.83
CA LEU A 28 -3.10 -7.29 -16.20
C LEU A 28 -3.38 -8.79 -16.25
N GLN A 29 -4.14 -9.32 -15.29
CA GLN A 29 -4.53 -10.73 -15.26
C GLN A 29 -5.44 -11.10 -16.43
N ASP A 30 -6.35 -10.22 -16.83
CA ASP A 30 -7.20 -10.40 -18.01
C ASP A 30 -6.36 -10.53 -19.29
N LEU A 31 -5.31 -9.71 -19.40
CA LEU A 31 -4.27 -9.79 -20.45
C LEU A 31 -3.31 -10.99 -20.29
N LYS A 32 -3.65 -11.97 -19.45
CA LYS A 32 -2.86 -13.18 -19.15
C LYS A 32 -1.45 -12.89 -18.61
N LYS A 33 -1.25 -11.76 -17.93
CA LYS A 33 -0.02 -11.44 -17.20
C LYS A 33 -0.19 -11.78 -15.72
N LYS A 34 0.82 -12.42 -15.12
CA LYS A 34 0.83 -12.64 -13.66
C LYS A 34 0.95 -11.27 -12.96
N SER A 35 0.02 -10.97 -12.07
CA SER A 35 -0.01 -9.73 -11.28
C SER A 35 -0.58 -10.00 -9.90
N THR A 36 -0.06 -9.30 -8.89
CA THR A 36 -0.55 -9.30 -7.52
C THR A 36 -0.65 -7.85 -7.07
N ALA A 37 -1.85 -7.41 -6.67
CA ALA A 37 -2.03 -6.07 -6.12
C ALA A 37 -1.45 -6.01 -4.71
N LEU A 38 -0.79 -4.89 -4.37
CA LEU A 38 -0.27 -4.61 -3.05
C LEU A 38 -0.40 -3.12 -2.78
N ASN A 39 -1.10 -2.74 -1.71
CA ASN A 39 -1.08 -1.37 -1.23
C ASN A 39 0.17 -1.09 -0.36
N GLY A 40 0.38 0.19 -0.02
CA GLY A 40 1.54 0.63 0.78
C GLY A 40 1.69 -0.12 2.11
N LYS A 41 0.59 -0.45 2.79
CA LYS A 41 0.62 -1.20 4.05
C LYS A 41 1.00 -2.66 3.83
N GLU A 42 0.46 -3.30 2.79
CA GLU A 42 0.73 -4.70 2.45
C GLU A 42 2.18 -4.92 2.02
N VAL A 43 2.74 -4.01 1.22
CA VAL A 43 4.15 -4.09 0.82
C VAL A 43 5.10 -3.84 2.00
N GLY A 44 4.64 -3.15 3.05
CA GLY A 44 5.34 -2.99 4.32
C GLY A 44 5.87 -1.58 4.61
N ILE A 45 5.31 -0.56 3.97
CA ILE A 45 5.61 0.85 4.29
C ILE A 45 5.13 1.16 5.71
N VAL A 46 5.99 1.84 6.47
CA VAL A 46 5.68 2.32 7.83
C VAL A 46 5.98 3.80 7.88
N THR A 47 5.02 4.59 8.33
CA THR A 47 5.15 6.04 8.50
C THR A 47 4.98 6.43 9.96
N ASP A 48 5.33 7.68 10.27
CA ASP A 48 4.99 8.30 11.55
C ASP A 48 3.47 8.58 11.67
N SER A 49 3.04 9.13 12.80
CA SER A 49 1.62 9.43 13.05
C SER A 49 1.19 10.84 12.60
N ASN A 50 1.99 11.50 11.77
CA ASN A 50 1.67 12.83 11.22
C ASN A 50 0.70 12.70 10.05
N PHE A 51 -0.54 12.26 10.31
CA PHE A 51 -1.59 12.10 9.30
C PHE A 51 -1.73 13.35 8.41
N GLY A 52 -1.92 13.14 7.10
CA GLY A 52 -1.91 14.16 6.04
C GLY A 52 -0.54 14.36 5.38
N GLU A 53 0.55 14.30 6.17
CA GLU A 53 1.92 14.52 5.69
C GLU A 53 2.92 13.52 6.29
N SER A 54 2.46 12.27 6.46
CA SER A 54 3.24 11.27 7.21
C SER A 54 4.57 10.98 6.53
N ARG A 55 5.63 10.85 7.33
CA ARG A 55 6.99 10.57 6.82
C ARG A 55 7.33 9.09 6.99
N PRO A 56 7.93 8.45 5.97
CA PRO A 56 8.31 7.05 6.07
C PRO A 56 9.45 6.86 7.07
N LEU A 57 9.27 5.90 7.98
CA LEU A 57 10.32 5.36 8.85
C LEU A 57 11.18 4.41 8.02
N MET A 58 12.16 4.97 7.32
CA MET A 58 12.80 4.32 6.18
C MET A 58 13.58 3.05 6.54
N ASP A 59 14.23 2.99 7.71
CA ASP A 59 14.95 1.79 8.15
C ASP A 59 13.99 0.61 8.36
N THR A 60 12.87 0.86 9.04
CA THR A 60 11.83 -0.17 9.26
C THR A 60 11.16 -0.56 7.95
N THR A 61 10.86 0.43 7.10
CA THR A 61 10.23 0.23 5.79
C THR A 61 11.07 -0.67 4.90
N LYS A 62 12.38 -0.42 4.79
CA LYS A 62 13.30 -1.24 3.99
C LYS A 62 13.32 -2.70 4.44
N ILE A 63 13.38 -2.95 5.75
CA ILE A 63 13.39 -4.31 6.31
C ILE A 63 12.09 -5.05 5.97
N ARG A 64 10.93 -4.39 6.15
CA ARG A 64 9.62 -4.99 5.89
C ARG A 64 9.39 -5.24 4.40
N ILE A 65 9.69 -4.27 3.55
CA ILE A 65 9.57 -4.42 2.09
C ILE A 65 10.45 -5.57 1.60
N SER A 66 11.70 -5.65 2.05
CA SER A 66 12.62 -6.74 1.65
C SER A 66 12.07 -8.11 2.04
N LYS A 67 11.46 -8.23 3.23
CA LYS A 67 10.82 -9.47 3.67
C LYS A 67 9.59 -9.82 2.84
N THR A 68 8.69 -8.87 2.62
CA THR A 68 7.45 -9.09 1.86
C THR A 68 7.74 -9.41 0.40
N LEU A 69 8.51 -8.56 -0.29
CA LEU A 69 8.85 -8.76 -1.69
C LEU A 69 9.76 -9.98 -1.88
N GLY A 70 10.69 -10.24 -0.96
CA GLY A 70 11.51 -11.45 -1.00
C GLY A 70 10.65 -12.72 -1.04
N SER A 71 9.62 -12.80 -0.19
CA SER A 71 8.70 -13.95 -0.19
C SER A 71 7.84 -14.05 -1.46
N LEU A 72 7.46 -12.93 -2.07
CA LEU A 72 6.66 -12.93 -3.29
C LEU A 72 7.48 -13.28 -4.52
N LEU A 73 8.69 -12.73 -4.62
CA LEU A 73 9.59 -12.94 -5.75
C LEU A 73 10.26 -14.31 -5.71
N SER A 74 10.42 -14.92 -4.53
CA SER A 74 10.98 -16.27 -4.39
C SER A 74 9.98 -17.39 -4.75
N LYS A 75 8.68 -17.11 -4.88
CA LYS A 75 7.63 -18.10 -5.22
C LYS A 75 7.60 -18.45 -6.73
N LYS A 76 8.78 -18.55 -7.35
CA LYS A 76 8.90 -18.82 -8.79
C LYS A 76 8.75 -20.30 -9.12
#